data_AF-A0AAD1MCM4-F1
#
_entry.id   AF-A0AAD1MCM4-F1
#
_cell.length_a   1.000
_cell.length_b   1.000
_cell.length_c   1.000
_cell.angle_alpha   90.00
_cell.angle_beta   90.00
_cell.angle_gamma   90.00
#
_symmetry.space_group_name_H-M   'P 1'
#
loop_
_entity.id
_entity.type
_entity.pdbx_description
1 polymer ?
#
loop_
_entity_poly.entity_id
_entity_poly.type
_entity_poly.pdbx_seq_one_letter_code
_entity_poly.pdbx_strand_id
1 'polypeptide(L)'
;MTIRQWRPFRIIADNASAYMAANVAVYGVLLVGFGLGLAFPQLSQAQHRRLQEDGTADLVQGLITNPWLFALTILAVNTLRMGVLTIVAPSLVIPFGGVAFFAYWDVTTGMTLVPASGIGWVALIPHTLTVIVELQAYLLLLLGAFLLGRGWVAPRTVDADNRRQGYVRGLQELGWLALPALVLLVVGAVYEAFSLRYVVHPLADWLL
;
A
#
# COMPACT_ATOMS: atom_id res chain seq x y z
N MET A 1 -16.15 -11.09 -22.83
CA MET A 1 -15.61 -11.71 -21.60
C MET A 1 -16.38 -11.15 -20.42
N THR A 2 -17.16 -11.97 -19.70
CA THR A 2 -17.78 -11.55 -18.44
C THR A 2 -16.68 -11.38 -17.39
N ILE A 3 -16.60 -10.23 -16.71
CA ILE A 3 -15.58 -9.87 -15.71
C ILE A 3 -15.31 -11.00 -14.68
N ARG A 4 -16.33 -11.81 -14.40
CA ARG A 4 -16.28 -13.00 -13.52
C ARG A 4 -15.32 -14.12 -13.97
N GLN A 5 -14.85 -14.12 -15.22
CA GLN A 5 -13.92 -15.13 -15.75
C GLN A 5 -12.43 -14.75 -15.58
N TRP A 6 -12.13 -13.50 -15.19
CA TRP A 6 -10.75 -13.09 -14.96
C TRP A 6 -10.20 -13.70 -13.67
N ARG A 7 -9.02 -14.35 -13.77
CA ARG A 7 -8.39 -15.08 -12.67
C ARG A 7 -8.30 -14.30 -11.35
N PRO A 8 -7.86 -13.02 -11.33
CA PRO A 8 -7.73 -12.29 -10.07
C PRO A 8 -9.07 -12.12 -9.33
N PHE A 9 -10.16 -11.80 -10.04
CA PHE A 9 -11.48 -11.69 -9.42
C PHE A 9 -11.96 -13.00 -8.83
N ARG A 10 -11.65 -14.12 -9.49
CA ARG A 10 -11.98 -15.44 -8.95
C ARG A 10 -11.20 -15.75 -7.68
N ILE A 11 -9.89 -15.46 -7.66
CA ILE A 11 -9.05 -15.66 -6.45
C ILE A 11 -9.61 -14.85 -5.26
N ILE A 12 -10.01 -13.60 -5.49
CA ILE A 12 -10.62 -12.75 -4.46
C ILE A 12 -11.96 -13.33 -4.02
N ALA A 13 -12.83 -13.72 -4.95
CA ALA A 13 -14.14 -14.28 -4.64
C ALA A 13 -14.05 -15.59 -3.83
N ASP A 14 -13.13 -16.48 -4.21
CA ASP A 14 -12.89 -17.76 -3.53
C ASP A 14 -12.31 -17.56 -2.12
N ASN A 15 -11.73 -16.39 -1.84
CA ASN A 15 -11.13 -16.04 -0.54
C ASN A 15 -11.75 -14.76 0.05
N ALA A 16 -13.04 -14.51 -0.21
CA ALA A 16 -13.71 -13.26 0.13
C ALA A 16 -13.66 -12.94 1.64
N SER A 17 -13.76 -13.95 2.51
CA SER A 17 -13.67 -13.76 3.96
C SER A 17 -12.29 -13.28 4.40
N ALA A 18 -11.22 -13.88 3.86
CA ALA A 18 -9.85 -13.47 4.12
C ALA A 18 -9.57 -12.06 3.58
N TYR A 19 -10.06 -11.76 2.38
CA TYR A 19 -9.93 -10.43 1.79
C TYR A 19 -10.70 -9.36 2.59
N MET A 20 -11.91 -9.67 3.05
CA MET A 20 -12.70 -8.76 3.90
C MET A 20 -12.03 -8.53 5.26
N ALA A 21 -11.54 -9.59 5.91
CA ALA A 21 -10.79 -9.47 7.16
C ALA A 21 -9.52 -8.63 6.98
N ALA A 22 -8.80 -8.82 5.88
CA ALA A 22 -7.63 -8.01 5.54
C ALA A 22 -8.01 -6.54 5.34
N ASN A 23 -9.12 -6.23 4.66
CA ASN A 23 -9.61 -4.86 4.52
C ASN A 23 -9.85 -4.20 5.88
N VAL A 24 -10.64 -4.84 6.74
CA VAL A 24 -10.95 -4.33 8.09
C VAL A 24 -9.66 -4.13 8.89
N ALA A 25 -8.74 -5.09 8.83
CA ALA A 25 -7.47 -5.01 9.54
C ALA A 25 -6.60 -3.86 9.03
N VAL A 26 -6.35 -3.75 7.72
CA VAL A 26 -5.50 -2.71 7.14
C VAL A 26 -6.06 -1.31 7.44
N TYR A 27 -7.34 -1.05 7.10
CA TYR A 27 -7.91 0.27 7.40
C TYR A 27 -7.97 0.55 8.90
N GLY A 28 -8.28 -0.45 9.73
CA GLY A 28 -8.29 -0.29 11.18
C GLY A 28 -6.91 0.02 11.75
N VAL A 29 -5.87 -0.66 11.28
CA VAL A 29 -4.48 -0.46 11.69
C VAL A 29 -3.97 0.92 11.27
N LEU A 30 -4.24 1.34 10.03
CA LEU A 30 -3.94 2.70 9.56
C LEU A 30 -4.61 3.76 10.45
N LEU A 31 -5.90 3.61 10.74
CA LEU A 31 -6.66 4.57 11.56
C LEU A 31 -6.16 4.62 13.01
N VAL A 32 -5.75 3.49 13.58
CA VAL A 32 -5.09 3.45 14.89
C VAL A 32 -3.77 4.23 14.83
N GLY A 33 -2.96 4.01 13.80
CA GLY A 33 -1.73 4.78 13.58
C GLY A 33 -2.00 6.28 13.49
N PHE A 34 -3.01 6.69 12.70
CA PHE A 34 -3.42 8.08 12.57
C PHE A 34 -3.89 8.68 13.90
N GLY A 35 -4.72 7.96 14.65
CA GLY A 35 -5.16 8.36 16.00
C GLY A 35 -4.00 8.52 16.98
N LEU A 36 -3.00 7.63 16.92
CA LEU A 36 -1.78 7.76 17.72
C LEU A 36 -0.96 8.98 17.31
N GLY A 37 -0.86 9.29 16.02
CA GLY A 37 -0.21 10.51 15.54
C GLY A 37 -0.89 11.79 16.03
N LEU A 38 -2.23 11.79 16.13
CA LEU A 38 -3.00 12.90 16.71
C LEU A 38 -2.81 13.01 18.23
N ALA A 39 -2.81 11.88 18.95
CA ALA A 39 -2.68 11.86 20.40
C ALA A 39 -1.24 12.20 20.86
N PHE A 40 -0.24 11.87 20.06
CA PHE A 40 1.17 12.08 20.37
C PHE A 40 1.89 12.83 19.23
N PRO A 41 1.70 14.15 19.12
CA PRO A 41 2.28 14.94 18.03
C PRO A 41 3.82 14.87 17.95
N GLN A 42 4.48 14.54 19.06
CA GLN A 42 5.94 14.35 19.10
C GLN A 42 6.39 13.16 18.23
N LEU A 43 5.55 12.13 18.07
CA LEU A 43 5.83 10.99 17.19
C LEU A 43 5.80 11.40 15.71
N SER A 44 4.79 12.18 15.31
CA SER A 44 4.69 12.73 13.95
C SER A 44 5.87 13.67 13.64
N GLN A 45 6.21 14.57 14.58
CA GLN A 45 7.33 15.50 14.44
C GLN A 45 8.70 14.80 14.37
N ALA A 46 8.93 13.76 15.17
CA ALA A 46 10.16 12.98 15.14
C ALA A 46 10.34 12.25 13.79
N GLN A 47 9.25 11.80 13.18
CA GLN A 47 9.29 11.15 11.87
C GLN A 47 9.49 12.16 10.74
N HIS A 48 8.85 13.33 10.80
CA HIS A 48 9.07 14.42 9.84
C HIS A 48 10.53 14.91 9.83
N ARG A 49 11.19 15.00 10.99
CA ARG A 49 12.62 15.35 11.07
C ARG A 49 13.51 14.32 10.39
N ARG A 50 13.24 13.02 10.58
CA ARG A 50 13.97 11.95 9.87
C ARG A 50 13.83 12.05 8.34
N LEU A 51 12.64 12.37 7.84
CA LEU A 51 12.42 12.56 6.40
C LEU A 51 13.13 13.81 5.84
N GLN A 52 13.31 14.86 6.64
CA GLN A 52 14.06 16.07 6.25
C GLN A 52 15.57 15.85 6.28
N GLU A 53 16.07 15.07 7.26
CA GLU A 53 17.49 14.74 7.42
C GLU A 53 18.02 13.80 6.31
N ASP A 54 17.15 13.01 5.68
CA ASP A 54 17.50 12.11 4.56
C ASP A 54 17.67 12.82 3.19
N GLY A 55 17.61 14.16 3.11
CA GLY A 55 17.92 14.93 1.89
C GLY A 55 16.84 14.90 0.79
N THR A 56 15.63 14.45 1.11
CA THR A 56 14.53 14.25 0.14
C THR A 56 13.88 15.57 -0.31
N ALA A 57 14.07 16.66 0.44
CA ALA A 57 13.42 17.95 0.19
C ALA A 57 13.84 18.63 -1.13
N ASP A 58 15.12 18.56 -1.51
CA ASP A 58 15.63 19.17 -2.76
C ASP A 58 15.26 18.35 -4.00
N LEU A 59 15.17 17.02 -3.87
CA LEU A 59 14.63 16.14 -4.91
C LEU A 59 13.15 16.43 -5.18
N VAL A 60 12.36 16.70 -4.13
CA VAL A 60 10.93 17.01 -4.22
C VAL A 60 10.66 18.33 -4.94
N GLN A 61 11.47 19.39 -4.72
CA GLN A 61 11.32 20.64 -5.48
C GLN A 61 11.59 20.47 -6.99
N GLY A 62 12.59 19.66 -7.36
CA GLY A 62 12.88 19.33 -8.76
C GLY A 62 11.79 18.46 -9.41
N LEU A 63 11.25 17.49 -8.66
CA LEU A 63 10.23 16.54 -9.10
C LEU A 63 8.86 17.21 -9.34
N ILE A 64 8.48 18.22 -8.55
CA ILE A 64 7.19 18.94 -8.69
C ILE A 64 7.08 19.65 -10.05
N THR A 65 8.19 20.00 -10.69
CA THR A 65 8.18 20.65 -12.00
C THR A 65 7.82 19.69 -13.14
N ASN A 66 8.02 18.38 -12.95
CA ASN A 66 7.67 17.34 -13.92
C ASN A 66 6.81 16.24 -13.27
N PRO A 67 5.47 16.37 -13.32
CA PRO A 67 4.53 15.41 -12.71
C PRO A 67 4.74 13.97 -13.15
N TRP A 68 5.24 13.72 -14.37
CA TRP A 68 5.51 12.37 -14.86
C TRP A 68 6.69 11.71 -14.16
N LEU A 69 7.77 12.48 -13.94
CA LEU A 69 8.92 11.98 -13.20
C LEU A 69 8.53 11.71 -11.74
N PHE A 70 7.71 12.58 -11.16
CA PHE A 70 7.20 12.39 -9.80
C PHE A 70 6.29 11.16 -9.67
N ALA A 71 5.35 10.96 -10.60
CA ALA A 71 4.55 9.74 -10.68
C ALA A 71 5.42 8.48 -10.82
N LEU A 72 6.48 8.52 -11.63
CA LEU A 72 7.41 7.41 -11.77
C LEU A 72 8.15 7.11 -10.45
N THR A 73 8.57 8.14 -9.73
CA THR A 73 9.20 7.99 -8.41
C THR A 73 8.24 7.38 -7.39
N ILE A 74 7.00 7.88 -7.29
CA ILE A 74 5.96 7.33 -6.41
C ILE A 74 5.73 5.85 -6.76
N LEU A 75 5.54 5.55 -8.04
CA LEU A 75 5.34 4.19 -8.52
C LEU A 75 6.53 3.28 -8.16
N ALA A 76 7.76 3.75 -8.35
CA ALA A 76 8.95 2.98 -8.03
C ALA A 76 9.05 2.69 -6.53
N VAL A 77 8.82 3.70 -5.68
CA VAL A 77 8.84 3.54 -4.22
C VAL A 77 7.74 2.58 -3.78
N ASN A 78 6.51 2.77 -4.24
CA ASN A 78 5.38 1.94 -3.82
C ASN A 78 5.44 0.52 -4.38
N THR A 79 5.98 0.33 -5.57
CA THR A 79 6.15 -1.03 -6.11
C THR A 79 7.32 -1.75 -5.45
N LEU A 80 8.48 -1.10 -5.34
CA LEU A 80 9.70 -1.76 -4.84
C LEU A 80 9.74 -1.81 -3.31
N ARG A 81 9.62 -0.67 -2.64
CA ARG A 81 9.72 -0.61 -1.18
C ARG A 81 8.53 -1.27 -0.52
N MET A 82 7.32 -0.92 -0.96
CA MET A 82 6.11 -1.45 -0.34
C MET A 82 5.72 -2.81 -0.89
N GLY A 83 5.52 -2.92 -2.20
CA GLY A 83 5.13 -4.18 -2.83
C GLY A 83 6.18 -5.28 -2.63
N VAL A 84 7.42 -5.04 -3.07
CA VAL A 84 8.46 -6.08 -3.06
C VAL A 84 9.11 -6.25 -1.69
N LEU A 85 9.73 -5.21 -1.14
CA LEU A 85 10.59 -5.35 0.05
C LEU A 85 9.80 -5.54 1.34
N THR A 86 8.59 -4.98 1.44
CA THR A 86 7.79 -5.07 2.67
C THR A 86 6.82 -6.25 2.63
N ILE A 87 6.15 -6.50 1.50
CA ILE A 87 5.11 -7.54 1.42
C ILE A 87 5.64 -8.83 0.81
N VAL A 88 6.11 -8.79 -0.44
CA VAL A 88 6.40 -10.02 -1.21
C VAL A 88 7.65 -10.72 -0.69
N ALA A 89 8.80 -10.05 -0.63
CA ALA A 89 10.08 -10.68 -0.31
C ALA A 89 10.10 -11.33 1.07
N PRO A 90 9.59 -10.71 2.16
CA PRO A 90 9.51 -11.38 3.45
C PRO A 90 8.59 -12.61 3.41
N SER A 91 7.51 -12.57 2.62
CA SER A 91 6.55 -13.68 2.47
C SER A 91 7.09 -14.86 1.66
N LEU A 92 8.06 -14.63 0.78
CA LEU A 92 8.75 -15.70 0.04
C LEU A 92 9.66 -16.54 0.96
N VAL A 93 10.17 -15.95 2.04
CA VAL A 93 11.14 -16.59 2.94
C VAL A 93 10.48 -17.08 4.22
N ILE A 94 9.51 -16.34 4.75
CA ILE A 94 8.82 -16.64 6.00
C ILE A 94 7.31 -16.64 5.71
N PRO A 95 6.58 -17.73 6.00
CA PRO A 95 5.13 -17.75 5.85
C PRO A 95 4.49 -16.55 6.57
N PHE A 96 3.66 -15.79 5.85
CA PHE A 96 2.98 -14.59 6.34
C PHE A 96 3.91 -13.42 6.74
N GLY A 97 5.21 -13.49 6.46
CA GLY A 97 6.17 -12.45 6.84
C GLY A 97 5.74 -11.06 6.40
N GLY A 98 5.31 -10.92 5.14
CA GLY A 98 4.84 -9.64 4.61
C GLY A 98 3.62 -9.06 5.31
N VAL A 99 2.75 -9.89 5.87
CA VAL A 99 1.57 -9.42 6.61
C VAL A 99 2.00 -8.71 7.90
N ALA A 100 2.96 -9.28 8.63
CA ALA A 100 3.48 -8.67 9.85
C ALA A 100 4.28 -7.39 9.58
N PHE A 101 5.17 -7.43 8.58
CA PHE A 101 5.94 -6.24 8.18
C PHE A 101 5.04 -5.12 7.67
N PHE A 102 4.01 -5.45 6.89
CA PHE A 102 3.03 -4.47 6.43
C PHE A 102 2.24 -3.87 7.58
N ALA A 103 1.75 -4.68 8.54
CA ALA A 103 1.01 -4.16 9.68
C ALA A 103 1.82 -3.15 10.50
N TYR A 104 3.12 -3.41 10.71
CA TYR A 104 4.02 -2.44 11.33
C TYR A 104 4.14 -1.16 10.51
N TRP A 105 4.38 -1.30 9.20
CA TRP A 105 4.46 -0.17 8.30
C TRP A 105 3.18 0.67 8.32
N ASP A 106 2.02 0.03 8.26
CA ASP A 106 0.70 0.65 8.18
C ASP A 106 0.39 1.51 9.42
N VAL A 107 0.73 1.00 10.62
CA VAL A 107 0.69 1.81 11.85
C VAL A 107 1.59 3.04 11.74
N THR A 108 2.85 2.83 11.34
CA THR A 108 3.81 3.94 11.28
C THR A 108 3.43 4.98 10.22
N THR A 109 2.88 4.55 9.08
CA THR A 109 2.39 5.42 8.02
C THR A 109 1.18 6.22 8.48
N GLY A 110 0.23 5.57 9.16
CA GLY A 110 -0.90 6.26 9.78
C GLY A 110 -0.45 7.41 10.67
N MET A 111 0.57 7.20 11.51
CA MET A 111 1.13 8.27 12.35
C MET A 111 1.73 9.42 11.53
N THR A 112 2.42 9.10 10.42
CA THR A 112 3.07 10.11 9.57
C THR A 112 2.10 10.90 8.70
N LEU A 113 0.90 10.37 8.44
CA LEU A 113 -0.12 11.05 7.65
C LEU A 113 -0.75 12.23 8.39
N VAL A 114 -0.54 12.35 9.70
CA VAL A 114 -1.06 13.47 10.51
C VAL A 114 -0.30 14.75 10.13
N PRO A 115 -0.96 15.73 9.48
CA PRO A 115 -0.27 16.91 8.97
C PRO A 115 0.14 17.89 10.07
N ALA A 116 1.33 18.46 9.92
CA ALA A 116 1.87 19.47 10.85
C ALA A 116 1.44 20.92 10.54
N SER A 117 0.75 21.16 9.42
CA SER A 117 0.39 22.50 8.93
C SER A 117 -0.99 22.52 8.26
N GLY A 118 -1.61 23.71 8.19
CA GLY A 118 -2.92 23.89 7.53
C GLY A 118 -2.93 23.45 6.07
N ILE A 119 -1.86 23.76 5.31
CA ILE A 119 -1.74 23.31 3.92
C ILE A 119 -1.61 21.78 3.80
N GLY A 120 -0.98 21.12 4.78
CA GLY A 120 -0.90 19.66 4.82
C GLY A 120 -2.27 19.01 5.05
N TRP A 121 -3.13 19.62 5.87
CA TRP A 121 -4.52 19.18 6.03
C TRP A 121 -5.33 19.29 4.74
N VAL A 122 -5.12 20.37 3.96
CA VAL A 122 -5.74 20.51 2.64
C VAL A 122 -5.20 19.46 1.66
N ALA A 123 -3.89 19.21 1.66
CA ALA A 123 -3.26 18.21 0.81
C ALA A 123 -3.76 16.78 1.11
N LEU A 124 -4.19 16.50 2.34
CA LEU A 124 -4.74 15.21 2.73
C LEU A 124 -6.05 14.88 2.00
N ILE A 125 -6.82 15.89 1.55
CA ILE A 125 -8.09 15.68 0.86
C ILE A 125 -7.90 14.91 -0.46
N PRO A 126 -7.12 15.40 -1.45
CA PRO A 126 -6.84 14.60 -2.63
C PRO A 126 -6.00 13.36 -2.30
N HIS A 127 -5.03 13.46 -1.37
CA HIS A 127 -4.17 12.34 -1.01
C HIS A 127 -4.96 11.15 -0.42
N THR A 128 -6.11 11.37 0.21
CA THR A 128 -6.98 10.30 0.72
C THR A 128 -7.40 9.35 -0.40
N LEU A 129 -7.67 9.84 -1.61
CA LEU A 129 -8.01 8.97 -2.74
C LEU A 129 -6.81 8.10 -3.15
N THR A 130 -5.61 8.70 -3.18
CA THR A 130 -4.36 7.94 -3.41
C THR A 130 -4.19 6.84 -2.38
N VAL A 131 -4.30 7.17 -1.09
CA VAL A 131 -4.18 6.21 0.02
C VAL A 131 -5.15 5.05 -0.15
N ILE A 132 -6.42 5.33 -0.50
CA ILE A 132 -7.40 4.28 -0.74
C ILE A 132 -6.96 3.36 -1.89
N VAL A 133 -6.54 3.93 -3.02
CA VAL A 133 -6.11 3.15 -4.20
C VAL A 133 -4.87 2.31 -3.89
N GLU A 134 -3.89 2.87 -3.19
CA GLU A 134 -2.66 2.18 -2.81
C GLU A 134 -2.91 1.07 -1.79
N LEU A 135 -3.71 1.34 -0.76
CA LEU A 135 -4.09 0.30 0.19
C LEU A 135 -4.83 -0.85 -0.50
N GLN A 136 -5.68 -0.57 -1.49
CA GLN A 136 -6.32 -1.63 -2.29
C GLN A 136 -5.30 -2.44 -3.10
N ALA A 137 -4.27 -1.79 -3.66
CA ALA A 137 -3.18 -2.51 -4.30
C ALA A 137 -2.43 -3.42 -3.31
N TYR A 138 -2.11 -2.91 -2.12
CA TYR A 138 -1.43 -3.68 -1.08
C TYR A 138 -2.28 -4.82 -0.53
N LEU A 139 -3.59 -4.63 -0.40
CA LEU A 139 -4.52 -5.69 0.01
C LEU A 139 -4.50 -6.88 -0.95
N LEU A 140 -4.35 -6.64 -2.26
CA LEU A 140 -4.19 -7.71 -3.24
C LEU A 140 -2.88 -8.48 -3.03
N LEU A 141 -1.79 -7.76 -2.76
CA LEU A 141 -0.50 -8.39 -2.46
C LEU A 141 -0.52 -9.14 -1.11
N LEU A 142 -1.19 -8.60 -0.10
CA LEU A 142 -1.36 -9.21 1.21
C LEU A 142 -2.23 -10.48 1.13
N LEU A 143 -3.30 -10.45 0.33
CA LEU A 143 -4.07 -11.65 0.04
C LEU A 143 -3.18 -12.71 -0.61
N GLY A 144 -2.39 -12.35 -1.62
CA GLY A 144 -1.44 -13.27 -2.25
C GLY A 144 -0.39 -13.81 -1.27
N ALA A 145 0.16 -12.96 -0.40
CA ALA A 145 1.11 -13.33 0.64
C ALA A 145 0.50 -14.29 1.67
N PHE A 146 -0.77 -14.05 2.05
CA PHE A 146 -1.52 -14.94 2.93
C PHE A 146 -1.76 -16.30 2.27
N LEU A 147 -2.16 -16.33 1.01
CA LEU A 147 -2.38 -17.58 0.27
C LEU A 147 -1.09 -18.38 0.08
N LEU A 148 0.03 -17.69 -0.18
CA LEU A 148 1.37 -18.29 -0.21
C LEU A 148 1.73 -18.92 1.13
N GLY A 149 1.58 -18.19 2.24
CA GLY A 149 1.83 -18.71 3.58
C GLY A 149 0.93 -19.90 3.92
N ARG A 150 -0.35 -19.83 3.57
CA ARG A 150 -1.34 -20.90 3.78
C ARG A 150 -0.96 -22.17 3.01
N GLY A 151 -0.62 -22.05 1.72
CA GLY A 151 -0.20 -23.18 0.88
C GLY A 151 1.11 -23.82 1.34
N TRP A 152 2.00 -23.04 1.94
CA TRP A 152 3.25 -23.55 2.51
C TRP A 152 3.00 -24.32 3.82
N VAL A 153 2.26 -23.74 4.77
CA VAL A 153 2.03 -24.36 6.09
C VAL A 153 1.06 -25.52 6.02
N ALA A 154 -0.01 -25.38 5.24
CA ALA A 154 -1.11 -26.35 5.15
C ALA A 154 -1.46 -26.65 3.67
N PRO A 155 -0.62 -27.40 2.92
CA PRO A 155 -0.81 -27.63 1.49
C PRO A 155 -2.15 -28.29 1.12
N ARG A 156 -2.75 -29.04 2.06
CA ARG A 156 -4.08 -29.66 1.87
C ARG A 156 -5.21 -28.64 1.72
N THR A 157 -5.06 -27.41 2.25
CA THR A 157 -6.10 -26.37 2.10
C THR A 157 -6.11 -25.73 0.71
N VAL A 158 -5.13 -26.08 -0.14
CA VAL A 158 -5.03 -25.63 -1.53
C VAL A 158 -4.96 -26.82 -2.50
N ASP A 159 -5.49 -27.98 -2.10
CA ASP A 159 -5.50 -29.25 -2.84
C ASP A 159 -4.13 -29.70 -3.35
N ALA A 160 -3.06 -29.37 -2.63
CA ALA A 160 -1.70 -29.75 -2.97
C ALA A 160 -1.24 -30.97 -2.16
N ASP A 161 -0.54 -31.89 -2.82
CA ASP A 161 -0.09 -33.15 -2.19
C ASP A 161 1.06 -32.90 -1.20
N ASN A 162 1.82 -31.84 -1.41
CA ASN A 162 2.99 -31.49 -0.61
C ASN A 162 3.24 -29.98 -0.54
N ARG A 163 4.11 -29.58 0.39
CA ARG A 163 4.44 -28.16 0.62
C ARG A 163 5.06 -27.46 -0.58
N ARG A 164 5.81 -28.16 -1.43
CA ARG A 164 6.41 -27.57 -2.65
C ARG A 164 5.33 -27.20 -3.65
N GLN A 165 4.39 -28.11 -3.91
CA GLN A 165 3.24 -27.81 -4.76
C GLN A 165 2.36 -26.70 -4.17
N GLY A 166 2.11 -26.72 -2.85
CA GLY A 166 1.36 -25.66 -2.17
C GLY A 166 2.01 -24.28 -2.28
N TYR A 167 3.34 -24.23 -2.11
CA TYR A 167 4.13 -23.00 -2.30
C TYR A 167 4.06 -22.48 -3.74
N VAL A 168 4.22 -23.35 -4.74
CA VAL A 168 4.15 -22.95 -6.16
C VAL A 168 2.75 -22.43 -6.53
N ARG A 169 1.69 -23.08 -6.03
CA ARG A 169 0.31 -22.60 -6.24
C ARG A 169 0.09 -21.23 -5.62
N GLY A 170 0.52 -21.04 -4.37
CA GLY A 170 0.46 -19.74 -3.71
C GLY A 170 1.26 -18.65 -4.43
N LEU A 171 2.43 -18.99 -4.98
CA LEU A 171 3.24 -18.05 -5.77
C LEU A 171 2.54 -17.66 -7.08
N GLN A 172 1.86 -18.61 -7.74
CA GLN A 172 1.05 -18.32 -8.93
C GLN A 172 -0.12 -17.38 -8.60
N GLU A 173 -0.83 -17.63 -7.50
CA GLU A 173 -1.93 -16.76 -7.05
C GLU A 173 -1.45 -15.35 -6.71
N LEU A 174 -0.33 -15.23 -5.99
CA LEU A 174 0.33 -13.96 -5.73
C LEU A 174 0.70 -13.24 -7.04
N GLY A 175 1.27 -13.95 -8.01
CA GLY A 175 1.60 -13.37 -9.33
C GLY A 175 0.37 -12.85 -10.08
N TRP A 176 -0.75 -13.57 -10.02
CA TRP A 176 -2.01 -13.12 -10.62
C TRP A 176 -2.60 -11.89 -9.91
N LEU A 177 -2.50 -11.81 -8.59
CA LEU A 177 -2.95 -10.66 -7.80
C LEU A 177 -2.03 -9.45 -7.95
N ALA A 178 -0.74 -9.66 -8.23
CA ALA A 178 0.22 -8.58 -8.48
C ALA A 178 -0.10 -7.76 -9.73
N LEU A 179 -0.74 -8.35 -10.75
CA LEU A 179 -1.12 -7.64 -11.97
C LEU A 179 -2.13 -6.50 -11.71
N PRO A 180 -3.33 -6.74 -11.13
CA PRO A 180 -4.23 -5.66 -10.77
C PRO A 180 -3.65 -4.74 -9.69
N ALA A 181 -2.83 -5.25 -8.76
CA ALA A 181 -2.14 -4.40 -7.79
C ALA A 181 -1.24 -3.36 -8.49
N LEU A 182 -0.44 -3.79 -9.47
CA LEU A 182 0.41 -2.89 -10.24
C LEU A 182 -0.41 -1.84 -11.01
N VAL A 183 -1.54 -2.23 -11.59
CA VAL A 183 -2.46 -1.29 -12.26
C VAL A 183 -2.96 -0.23 -11.28
N LEU A 184 -3.38 -0.63 -10.07
CA LEU A 184 -3.81 0.30 -9.02
C LEU A 184 -2.67 1.23 -8.60
N LEU A 185 -1.45 0.72 -8.42
CA LEU A 185 -0.29 1.55 -8.08
C LEU A 185 0.04 2.57 -9.17
N VAL A 186 -0.08 2.20 -10.45
CA VAL A 186 0.11 3.15 -11.57
C VAL A 186 -0.96 4.24 -11.53
N VAL A 187 -2.22 3.87 -11.35
CA VAL A 187 -3.33 4.83 -11.27
C VAL A 187 -3.15 5.77 -10.06
N GLY A 188 -2.80 5.22 -8.90
CA GLY A 188 -2.54 5.98 -7.68
C GLY A 188 -1.39 6.98 -7.87
N ALA A 189 -0.26 6.52 -8.40
CA ALA A 189 0.91 7.37 -8.62
C ALA A 189 0.67 8.51 -9.61
N VAL A 190 -0.04 8.24 -10.71
CA VAL A 190 -0.43 9.29 -11.67
C VAL A 190 -1.40 10.27 -11.02
N TYR A 191 -2.44 9.77 -10.35
CA TYR A 191 -3.41 10.64 -9.69
C TYR A 191 -2.74 11.53 -8.64
N GLU A 192 -1.90 10.97 -7.77
CA GLU A 192 -1.21 11.69 -6.72
C GLU A 192 -0.34 12.82 -7.28
N ALA A 193 0.52 12.51 -8.24
CA ALA A 193 1.45 13.47 -8.81
C ALA A 193 0.73 14.68 -9.44
N PHE A 194 -0.37 14.43 -10.15
CA PHE A 194 -1.17 15.50 -10.74
C PHE A 194 -1.99 16.25 -9.69
N SER A 195 -2.55 15.55 -8.69
CA SER A 195 -3.33 16.20 -7.62
C SER A 195 -2.48 17.17 -6.78
N LEU A 196 -1.25 16.79 -6.45
CA LEU A 196 -0.33 17.65 -5.71
C LEU A 196 0.05 18.90 -6.52
N ARG A 197 0.24 18.75 -7.84
CA ARG A 197 0.59 19.87 -8.73
C ARG A 197 -0.57 20.82 -9.01
N TYR A 198 -1.77 20.30 -9.25
CA TYR A 198 -2.87 21.06 -9.84
C TYR A 198 -4.08 21.25 -8.92
N VAL A 199 -4.22 20.46 -7.85
CA VAL A 199 -5.41 20.50 -6.97
C VAL A 199 -5.10 21.13 -5.62
N VAL A 200 -3.95 20.80 -5.02
CA VAL A 200 -3.65 21.22 -3.63
C VAL A 200 -3.55 22.73 -3.49
N HIS A 201 -2.82 23.42 -4.38
CA HIS A 201 -2.65 24.87 -4.24
C HIS A 201 -3.96 25.65 -4.45
N PRO A 202 -4.74 25.43 -5.53
CA PRO A 202 -6.05 26.08 -5.68
C PRO A 202 -7.03 25.76 -4.54
N LEU A 203 -6.99 24.53 -4.01
CA LEU A 203 -7.83 24.14 -2.90
C LEU A 203 -7.42 24.84 -1.59
N ALA A 204 -6.12 25.05 -1.39
CA ALA A 204 -5.59 25.77 -0.23
C ALA A 204 -6.00 27.24 -0.26
N ASP A 205 -5.91 27.90 -1.42
CA ASP A 205 -6.32 29.30 -1.59
C ASP A 205 -7.83 29.51 -1.32
N TRP A 206 -8.64 28.46 -1.45
CA TRP A 206 -10.08 28.53 -1.20
C TRP A 206 -10.47 28.24 0.25
N LEU A 207 -9.68 27.42 0.96
CA LEU A 207 -10.01 26.91 2.30
C LEU A 207 -9.27 27.61 3.44
N LEU A 208 -8.16 28.29 3.17
CA LEU A 208 -7.31 28.97 4.15
C LEU A 208 -7.31 30.49 3.92
#